data_AF-A0A4Q3JFC7-F1
#
_entry.id   AF-A0A4Q3JFC7-F1
#
_cell.length_a   1.000
_cell.length_b   1.000
_cell.length_c   1.000
_cell.angle_alpha   90.00
_cell.angle_beta   90.00
_cell.angle_gamma   90.00
#
_symmetry.space_group_name_H-M   'P 1'
#
loop_
_entity.id
_entity.type
_entity.pdbx_description
1 polymer ?
#
loop_
_entity_poly.entity_id
_entity_poly.type
_entity_poly.pdbx_seq_one_letter_code
_entity_poly.pdbx_strand_id
1 'polypeptide(L)'
;MSTRLKRPAFWRHLAVTVALVAFQAYLGYNVVSGQFGVESQKVMLVEVEELKARSAALAAEIEATNHRVQLFNSSRLDPDILTERARALLSMSQADDVIVMVNSRTGKPLSGSYDALAASQLTDEIEVGID
;
A
#
# COMPACT_ATOMS: atom_id res chain seq x y z
N MET A 1 17.02 -77.20 48.30
CA MET A 1 17.56 -76.11 47.46
C MET A 1 16.37 -75.38 46.85
N SER A 2 15.99 -74.22 47.38
CA SER A 2 14.79 -73.49 46.92
C SER A 2 15.19 -72.48 45.85
N THR A 3 14.74 -72.68 44.62
CA THR A 3 14.94 -71.75 43.49
C THR A 3 13.78 -70.76 43.45
N ARG A 4 14.05 -69.52 43.84
CA ARG A 4 13.07 -68.42 43.79
C ARG A 4 12.96 -67.92 42.35
N LEU A 5 11.92 -68.35 41.62
CA LEU A 5 11.59 -67.81 40.31
C LEU A 5 10.89 -66.45 40.45
N LYS A 6 11.55 -65.41 39.93
CA LYS A 6 11.04 -64.03 39.87
C LYS A 6 9.87 -63.99 38.87
N ARG A 7 8.65 -63.77 39.36
CA ARG A 7 7.45 -63.66 38.50
C ARG A 7 7.65 -62.55 37.47
N PRO A 8 7.43 -62.81 36.17
CA PRO A 8 7.59 -61.78 35.14
C PRO A 8 6.55 -60.67 35.33
N ALA A 9 6.97 -59.43 35.17
CA ALA A 9 6.14 -58.24 35.41
C ALA A 9 5.18 -58.00 34.23
N PHE A 10 4.08 -58.76 34.15
CA PHE A 10 3.02 -58.59 33.16
C PHE A 10 2.45 -57.16 33.11
N TRP A 11 2.36 -56.50 34.27
CA TRP A 11 1.93 -55.11 34.42
C TRP A 11 2.75 -54.11 33.59
N ARG A 12 4.05 -54.39 33.35
CA ARG A 12 4.90 -53.53 32.54
C ARG A 12 4.43 -53.50 31.09
N HIS A 13 4.02 -54.64 30.55
CA HIS A 13 3.51 -54.71 29.18
C HIS A 13 2.18 -53.95 29.06
N LEU A 14 1.28 -54.12 30.05
CA LEU A 14 0.01 -53.38 30.09
C LEU A 14 0.23 -51.86 30.14
N ALA A 15 1.13 -51.40 31.03
CA ALA A 15 1.47 -49.98 31.14
C ALA A 15 2.02 -49.41 29.83
N VAL A 16 2.92 -50.15 29.16
CA VAL A 16 3.47 -49.74 27.86
C VAL A 16 2.39 -49.69 26.78
N THR A 17 1.47 -50.66 26.73
CA THR A 17 0.38 -50.63 25.74
C THR A 17 -0.55 -49.44 25.94
N VAL A 18 -0.93 -49.13 27.18
CA VAL A 18 -1.79 -47.98 27.48
C VAL A 18 -1.08 -46.67 27.14
N ALA A 19 0.21 -46.54 27.47
CA ALA A 19 1.00 -45.37 27.11
C ALA A 19 1.09 -45.18 25.58
N LEU A 20 1.28 -46.26 24.82
CA LEU A 20 1.30 -46.22 23.35
C LEU A 20 -0.05 -45.78 22.77
N VAL A 21 -1.17 -46.31 23.27
CA VAL A 21 -2.50 -45.92 22.83
C VAL A 21 -2.77 -44.45 23.14
N ALA A 22 -2.42 -43.99 24.34
CA ALA A 22 -2.57 -42.57 24.71
C ALA A 22 -1.70 -41.66 23.83
N PHE A 23 -0.48 -42.08 23.51
CA PHE A 23 0.41 -41.36 22.61
C PHE A 23 -0.16 -41.27 21.18
N GLN A 24 -0.69 -42.37 20.65
CA GLN A 24 -1.36 -42.38 19.35
C GLN A 24 -2.61 -41.48 19.34
N ALA A 25 -3.41 -41.50 20.39
CA ALA A 25 -4.58 -40.62 20.52
C ALA A 25 -4.17 -39.14 20.56
N TYR A 26 -3.10 -38.81 21.30
CA TYR A 26 -2.57 -37.46 21.37
C TYR A 26 -2.07 -36.97 20.00
N LEU A 27 -1.30 -37.80 19.29
CA LEU A 27 -0.85 -37.48 17.93
C LEU A 27 -2.03 -37.34 16.96
N GLY A 28 -3.00 -38.25 17.01
CA GLY A 28 -4.20 -38.19 16.17
C GLY A 28 -5.00 -36.90 16.40
N TYR A 29 -5.21 -36.52 17.67
CA TYR A 29 -5.87 -35.26 18.02
C TYR A 29 -5.08 -34.06 17.49
N ASN A 30 -3.76 -34.03 17.68
CA ASN A 30 -2.90 -32.95 17.19
C ASN A 30 -2.83 -32.84 15.66
N VAL A 31 -3.04 -33.92 14.90
CA VAL A 31 -3.13 -33.86 13.44
C VAL A 31 -4.41 -33.14 13.00
N VAL A 32 -5.52 -33.35 13.73
CA VAL A 32 -6.81 -32.72 13.45
C VAL A 32 -6.85 -31.27 13.95
N SER A 33 -6.34 -31.01 15.15
CA SER A 33 -6.32 -29.68 15.77
C SER A 33 -5.08 -28.85 15.43
N GLY A 34 -4.13 -29.43 14.71
CA GLY A 34 -2.85 -28.81 14.41
C GLY A 34 -2.98 -27.69 13.39
N GLN A 35 -2.06 -26.73 13.46
CA GLN A 35 -1.97 -25.59 12.54
C GLN A 35 -1.80 -25.98 11.05
N PHE A 36 -1.54 -27.25 10.73
CA PHE A 36 -1.42 -27.79 9.37
C PHE A 36 -2.52 -28.81 9.03
N GLY A 37 -3.62 -28.82 9.78
CA GLY A 37 -4.78 -29.65 9.48
C GLY A 37 -5.45 -29.30 8.14
N VAL A 38 -6.38 -30.14 7.70
CA VAL A 38 -7.06 -30.00 6.40
C VAL A 38 -7.79 -28.66 6.24
N GLU A 39 -8.30 -28.10 7.33
CA GLU A 39 -9.02 -26.83 7.30
C GLU A 39 -8.08 -25.62 7.26
N SER A 40 -6.96 -25.67 7.99
CA SER A 40 -5.97 -24.58 7.95
C SER A 40 -5.25 -24.50 6.60
N GLN A 41 -5.13 -25.62 5.88
CA GLN A 41 -4.62 -25.62 4.52
C GLN A 41 -5.47 -24.74 3.59
N LYS A 42 -6.81 -24.78 3.71
CA LYS A 42 -7.69 -23.95 2.89
C LYS A 42 -7.52 -22.47 3.21
N VAL A 43 -7.49 -22.12 4.51
CA VAL A 43 -7.27 -20.75 4.97
C VAL A 43 -5.91 -20.23 4.47
N MET A 44 -4.85 -21.05 4.59
CA MET A 44 -3.52 -20.71 4.12
C MET A 44 -3.47 -20.49 2.61
N LEU A 45 -4.20 -21.28 1.82
CA LEU A 45 -4.27 -21.08 0.37
C LEU A 45 -4.95 -19.76 0.00
N VAL A 46 -6.03 -19.40 0.69
CA VAL A 46 -6.71 -18.11 0.51
C VAL A 46 -5.79 -16.95 0.88
N GLU A 47 -5.08 -17.06 2.01
CA GLU A 47 -4.12 -16.05 2.44
C GLU A 47 -2.96 -15.89 1.45
N VAL A 48 -2.44 -17.01 0.91
CA VAL A 48 -1.42 -16.97 -0.16
C VAL A 48 -1.93 -16.27 -1.41
N GLU A 49 -3.18 -16.50 -1.80
CA GLU A 49 -3.79 -15.84 -2.96
C GLU A 49 -3.96 -14.33 -2.71
N GLU A 50 -4.43 -13.94 -1.52
CA GLU A 50 -4.56 -12.55 -1.13
C GLU A 50 -3.20 -11.83 -1.11
N LEU A 51 -2.18 -12.45 -0.51
CA LEU A 51 -0.82 -11.90 -0.47
C LEU A 51 -0.24 -11.74 -1.88
N LYS A 52 -0.47 -12.71 -2.77
CA LYS A 52 -0.05 -12.61 -4.17
C LYS A 52 -0.73 -11.42 -4.86
N ALA A 53 -2.04 -11.26 -4.70
CA ALA A 53 -2.77 -10.14 -5.29
C ALA A 53 -2.21 -8.78 -4.80
N ARG A 54 -1.97 -8.65 -3.49
CA ARG A 54 -1.36 -7.46 -2.88
C ARG A 54 0.04 -7.20 -3.42
N SER A 55 0.87 -8.24 -3.55
CA SER A 55 2.22 -8.11 -4.10
C SER A 55 2.21 -7.66 -5.57
N ALA A 56 1.27 -8.15 -6.37
CA ALA A 56 1.14 -7.78 -7.78
C ALA A 56 0.70 -6.32 -7.93
N ALA A 57 -0.25 -5.87 -7.11
CA ALA A 57 -0.67 -4.47 -7.08
C ALA A 57 0.49 -3.54 -6.71
N LEU A 58 1.26 -3.90 -5.67
CA LEU A 58 2.40 -3.10 -5.23
C LEU A 58 3.53 -3.07 -6.28
N ALA A 59 3.76 -4.20 -6.95
CA ALA A 59 4.73 -4.26 -8.05
C ALA A 59 4.35 -3.31 -9.21
N ALA A 60 3.07 -3.24 -9.56
CA ALA A 60 2.58 -2.31 -10.57
C ALA A 60 2.78 -0.83 -10.16
N GLU A 61 2.57 -0.50 -8.88
CA GLU A 61 2.81 0.85 -8.36
C GLU A 61 4.30 1.22 -8.40
N ILE A 62 5.18 0.27 -8.04
CA ILE A 62 6.62 0.44 -8.14
C ILE A 62 7.04 0.64 -9.60
N GLU A 63 6.50 -0.14 -10.53
CA GLU A 63 6.79 0.00 -11.96
C GLU A 63 6.35 1.36 -12.51
N ALA A 64 5.14 1.81 -12.18
CA ALA A 64 4.64 3.13 -12.57
C ALA A 64 5.50 4.26 -12.01
N THR A 65 5.96 4.14 -10.76
CA THR A 65 6.83 5.12 -10.12
C THR A 65 8.23 5.10 -10.74
N ASN A 66 8.80 3.92 -10.95
CA ASN A 66 10.09 3.76 -11.62
C ASN A 66 10.07 4.32 -13.03
N HIS A 67 8.97 4.14 -13.77
CA HIS A 67 8.81 4.75 -15.09
C HIS A 67 8.88 6.28 -15.01
N ARG A 68 8.18 6.91 -14.06
CA ARG A 68 8.25 8.36 -13.83
C ARG A 68 9.66 8.81 -13.44
N VAL A 69 10.31 8.10 -12.52
CA VAL A 69 11.69 8.42 -12.09
C VAL A 69 12.67 8.28 -13.25
N GLN A 70 12.51 7.29 -14.12
CA GLN A 70 13.34 7.14 -15.32
C GLN A 70 13.21 8.34 -16.26
N LEU A 71 12.03 8.95 -16.37
CA LEU A 71 11.85 10.20 -17.13
C LEU A 71 12.62 11.38 -16.50
N PHE A 72 12.87 11.35 -15.18
CA PHE A 72 13.66 12.35 -14.45
C PHE A 72 15.15 12.02 -14.29
N ASN A 73 15.66 10.98 -14.97
CA ASN A 73 17.05 10.58 -14.83
C ASN A 73 18.02 11.66 -15.34
N SER A 74 18.89 12.15 -14.44
CA SER A 74 19.85 13.25 -14.64
C SER A 74 20.85 13.05 -15.77
N SER A 75 21.11 11.82 -16.23
CA SER A 75 21.94 11.59 -17.42
C SER A 75 21.27 12.03 -18.73
N ARG A 76 19.95 12.27 -18.71
CA ARG A 76 19.15 12.77 -19.84
C ARG A 76 18.34 14.03 -19.52
N LEU A 77 18.27 14.43 -18.25
CA LEU A 77 17.50 15.59 -17.81
C LEU A 77 18.36 16.85 -17.93
N ASP A 78 17.85 17.87 -18.62
CA ASP A 78 18.53 19.16 -18.77
C ASP A 78 18.66 19.85 -17.40
N PRO A 79 19.87 20.20 -16.93
CA PRO A 79 20.08 20.91 -15.66
C PRO A 79 19.35 22.27 -15.59
N ASP A 80 19.02 22.88 -16.72
CA ASP A 80 18.30 24.15 -16.74
C ASP A 80 16.85 23.99 -16.21
N ILE A 81 16.18 22.88 -16.55
CA ILE A 81 14.83 22.57 -16.07
C ILE A 81 14.77 22.44 -14.55
N LEU A 82 15.81 21.88 -13.92
CA LEU A 82 15.91 21.80 -12.46
C LEU A 82 16.06 23.19 -11.84
N THR A 83 16.85 24.04 -12.49
CA THR A 83 17.10 25.42 -12.04
C THR A 83 15.82 26.26 -12.14
N GLU A 84 15.10 26.16 -13.25
CA GLU A 84 13.78 26.78 -13.44
C GLU A 84 12.77 26.31 -12.39
N ARG A 85 12.73 24.99 -12.11
CA ARG A 85 11.80 24.44 -11.10
C ARG A 85 12.14 24.90 -9.68
N ALA A 86 13.42 24.94 -9.33
CA ALA A 86 13.87 25.46 -8.04
C ALA A 86 13.53 26.95 -7.88
N ARG A 87 13.72 27.74 -8.95
CA ARG A 87 13.39 29.17 -8.97
C ARG A 87 11.89 29.41 -8.83
N ALA A 88 11.07 28.65 -9.54
CA ALA A 88 9.61 28.70 -9.44
C ALA A 88 9.10 28.36 -8.02
N LEU A 89 9.70 27.35 -7.35
CA LEU A 89 9.35 26.99 -5.97
C LEU A 89 9.68 28.10 -4.97
N LEU A 90 10.76 28.84 -5.22
CA LEU A 90 11.18 30.00 -4.41
C LEU A 90 10.46 31.29 -4.79
N SER A 91 9.44 31.23 -5.67
CA SER A 91 8.74 32.41 -6.20
C SER A 91 9.69 33.46 -6.78
N MET A 92 10.77 32.99 -7.40
CA MET A 92 11.84 33.81 -7.95
C MET A 92 11.79 33.70 -9.49
N SER A 93 12.13 34.77 -10.21
CA SER A 93 12.20 34.79 -11.69
C SER A 93 13.48 35.50 -12.13
N GLN A 94 14.00 35.19 -13.31
CA GLN A 94 15.09 35.99 -13.91
C GLN A 94 14.53 37.29 -14.50
N ALA A 95 15.44 38.24 -14.76
CA ALA A 95 15.10 39.54 -15.33
C ALA A 95 14.45 39.44 -16.72
N ASP A 96 14.76 38.37 -17.45
CA ASP A 96 14.27 38.12 -18.81
C ASP A 96 13.06 37.15 -18.86
N ASP A 97 12.56 36.68 -17.71
CA ASP A 97 11.44 35.73 -17.63
C ASP A 97 10.07 36.45 -17.68
N VAL A 98 9.11 35.87 -18.43
CA VAL A 98 7.73 36.35 -18.49
C VAL A 98 6.84 35.53 -17.56
N ILE A 99 6.27 36.16 -16.53
CA ILE A 99 5.34 35.52 -15.59
C ILE A 99 3.91 35.63 -16.12
N VAL A 100 3.30 34.50 -16.44
CA VAL A 100 1.87 34.43 -16.80
C VAL A 100 1.06 34.04 -15.58
N MET A 101 0.33 35.00 -15.02
CA MET A 101 -0.60 34.75 -13.92
C MET A 101 -1.87 34.06 -14.45
N VAL A 102 -2.26 32.95 -13.84
CA VAL A 102 -3.47 32.19 -14.20
C VAL A 102 -4.50 32.24 -13.08
N ASN A 103 -5.78 32.29 -13.45
CA ASN A 103 -6.87 32.22 -12.48
C ASN A 103 -6.95 30.80 -11.89
N SER A 104 -6.87 30.68 -10.56
CA SER A 104 -6.87 29.39 -9.84
C SER A 104 -8.12 28.53 -10.09
N ARG A 105 -9.25 29.11 -10.51
CA ARG A 105 -10.52 28.42 -10.73
C ARG A 105 -10.71 27.99 -12.19
N THR A 106 -10.21 28.78 -13.15
CA THR A 106 -10.45 28.54 -14.59
C THR A 106 -9.20 28.08 -15.35
N GLY A 107 -8.00 28.19 -14.76
CA GLY A 107 -6.74 27.80 -15.40
C GLY A 107 -6.34 28.67 -16.60
N LYS A 108 -7.08 29.76 -16.85
CA LYS A 108 -6.84 30.69 -17.96
C LYS A 108 -5.94 31.84 -17.52
N PRO A 109 -5.10 32.39 -18.42
CA PRO A 109 -4.30 33.57 -18.11
C PRO A 109 -5.20 34.76 -17.74
N LEU A 110 -4.83 35.50 -16.70
CA LEU A 110 -5.56 36.68 -16.23
C LEU A 110 -5.62 37.81 -17.29
N SER A 111 -4.70 37.77 -18.26
CA SER A 111 -4.52 38.79 -19.29
C SER A 111 -5.63 38.84 -20.36
N GLY A 112 -6.72 38.07 -20.22
CA GLY A 112 -7.78 38.04 -21.24
C GLY A 112 -9.21 37.82 -20.72
N SER A 113 -9.44 37.86 -19.40
CA SER A 113 -10.80 37.80 -18.84
C SER A 113 -11.23 39.17 -18.33
N TYR A 114 -11.51 40.07 -19.26
CA TYR A 114 -12.52 41.09 -18.98
C TYR A 114 -13.86 40.36 -19.10
N ASP A 115 -14.46 39.99 -17.96
CA ASP A 115 -15.89 39.73 -17.95
C ASP A 115 -16.51 41.07 -18.35
N ALA A 116 -16.94 41.19 -19.61
CA ALA A 116 -17.70 42.33 -20.07
C ALA A 116 -18.99 42.35 -19.23
N LEU A 117 -18.97 43.11 -18.13
CA LEU A 117 -20.17 43.36 -17.34
C LEU A 117 -21.24 43.79 -18.33
N ALA A 118 -22.33 43.02 -18.41
CA ALA A 118 -23.47 43.40 -19.23
C ALA A 118 -23.87 44.82 -18.81
N ALA A 119 -24.20 45.69 -19.76
CA ALA A 119 -24.49 47.12 -19.49
C ALA A 119 -25.48 47.35 -18.33
N SER A 120 -26.35 46.36 -18.04
CA SER A 120 -27.23 46.34 -16.87
C SER A 120 -26.49 46.34 -15.52
N GLN A 121 -25.39 45.60 -15.37
CA GLN A 121 -24.63 45.52 -14.11
C GLN A 121 -23.82 46.80 -13.84
N LEU A 122 -23.35 47.48 -14.90
CA LEU A 122 -22.69 48.79 -14.75
C LEU A 122 -23.65 49.88 -14.28
N THR A 123 -24.96 49.73 -14.56
CA THR A 123 -25.97 50.72 -14.16
C THR A 123 -26.32 50.60 -12.67
N ASP A 124 -26.43 49.37 -12.16
CA ASP A 124 -26.68 49.10 -10.73
C ASP A 124 -25.54 49.59 -9.83
N GLU A 125 -24.28 49.46 -10.26
CA GLU A 125 -23.13 49.84 -9.44
C GLU A 125 -22.92 51.36 -9.38
N ILE A 126 -23.38 52.10 -10.39
CA ILE A 126 -23.36 53.57 -10.41
C ILE A 126 -24.47 54.14 -9.54
N GLU A 127 -25.63 53.48 -9.43
CA GLU A 127 -26.75 53.95 -8.61
C GLU A 127 -26.48 53.79 -7.10
N VAL A 128 -25.71 52.77 -6.70
CA VAL A 128 -25.35 52.53 -5.28
C VAL A 128 -24.24 53.47 -4.77
N GLY A 129 -23.45 54.07 -5.66
CA GLY A 129 -22.38 55.03 -5.30
C GLY A 129 -22.84 56.49 -5.19
N ILE A 130 -24.11 56.77 -5.49
CA ILE A 130 -24.75 58.09 -5.43
C ILE A 130 -25.87 58.03 -4.38
N ASP A 131 -25.50 57.74 -3.13
CA ASP A 131 -26.29 58.06 -1.93
C ASP A 131 -25.34 58.34 -0.76
#